data_AF-A0A975H7E3-F1
#
_entry.id   AF-A0A975H7E3-F1
#
_cell.length_a   1.000
_cell.length_b   1.000
_cell.length_c   1.000
_cell.angle_alpha   90.00
_cell.angle_beta   90.00
_cell.angle_gamma   90.00
#
_symmetry.space_group_name_H-M   'P 1'
#
loop_
_entity.id
_entity.type
_entity.pdbx_description
1 polymer ?
#
loop_
_entity_poly.entity_id
_entity_poly.type
_entity_poly.pdbx_seq_one_letter_code
_entity_poly.pdbx_strand_id
1 'polypeptide(L)'
;MKNLKKLLFLITLTFFFQNCTTEENITSNTNGPESIMEPSNLNLENTNSYTLSKFGKDSYWANYIVDRPTTDFLKKQHNASATFFGMGNVPIYFAGGSGTFNALSFSQGYIVWGEELLAGAKGYGNAAIAYVVAHEMAHQIQFRDSRIPSNNHVSATELEADGFGGYYIRKKFTSNWTTAAGAYRFSQTLAGPLGSSHGTAPQRRSAYRLGYLLAENGTYSNRNFDSNFFYYFRKYVLDGQLKKNLKKPETIDKEAHDNILSHLKELHDIYTGKISEKEFMNLNN
;
A
#
# COMPACT_ATOMS: atom_id res chain seq x y z
N MET A 1 49.20 -34.21 49.17
CA MET A 1 48.52 -32.99 49.65
C MET A 1 49.40 -31.78 49.39
N LYS A 2 48.82 -30.72 48.79
CA LYS A 2 49.31 -29.32 48.66
C LYS A 2 50.46 -29.10 47.65
N ASN A 3 50.22 -28.58 46.44
CA ASN A 3 49.81 -27.22 46.01
C ASN A 3 50.96 -26.20 45.85
N LEU A 4 51.28 -25.96 44.56
CA LEU A 4 51.29 -24.64 43.89
C LEU A 4 52.51 -23.69 44.07
N LYS A 5 52.88 -23.12 42.92
CA LYS A 5 53.46 -21.77 42.63
C LYS A 5 54.93 -21.81 42.19
N LYS A 6 55.36 -21.10 41.13
CA LYS A 6 54.69 -20.27 40.13
C LYS A 6 55.64 -20.12 38.93
N LEU A 7 55.03 -20.18 37.77
CA LEU A 7 55.50 -19.85 36.42
C LEU A 7 55.92 -18.37 36.33
N LEU A 8 57.10 -18.07 35.74
CA LEU A 8 57.40 -16.77 35.15
C LEU A 8 57.48 -16.96 33.64
N PHE A 9 56.50 -16.41 32.91
CA PHE A 9 56.54 -16.31 31.46
C PHE A 9 56.75 -14.84 31.08
N LEU A 10 57.75 -14.62 30.25
CA LEU A 10 58.17 -13.34 29.71
C LEU A 10 57.08 -12.84 28.72
N ILE A 11 56.53 -11.64 28.95
CA ILE A 11 55.61 -10.99 28.00
C ILE A 11 56.45 -10.20 27.00
N THR A 12 56.59 -10.73 25.79
CA THR A 12 57.02 -9.97 24.61
C THR A 12 55.82 -9.24 24.03
N LEU A 13 55.81 -7.92 24.22
CA LEU A 13 54.83 -7.02 23.62
C LEU A 13 55.20 -6.81 22.14
N THR A 14 54.53 -7.53 21.24
CA THR A 14 54.62 -7.29 19.79
C THR A 14 53.52 -6.32 19.40
N PHE A 15 53.91 -5.09 19.05
CA PHE A 15 53.05 -4.13 18.36
C PHE A 15 52.78 -4.64 16.93
N PHE A 16 51.60 -5.19 16.71
CA PHE A 16 51.05 -5.29 15.36
C PHE A 16 50.50 -3.92 14.97
N PHE A 17 51.27 -3.18 14.15
CA PHE A 17 50.70 -2.15 13.30
C PHE A 17 49.87 -2.85 12.21
N GLN A 18 48.57 -3.04 12.45
CA GLN A 18 47.64 -3.24 11.37
C GLN A 18 47.37 -1.87 10.74
N ASN A 19 47.95 -1.66 9.55
CA ASN A 19 47.44 -0.69 8.60
C ASN A 19 45.97 -1.04 8.34
N CYS A 20 45.07 -0.27 8.92
CA CYS A 20 43.66 -0.29 8.54
C CYS A 20 43.55 0.49 7.24
N THR A 21 43.91 -0.15 6.13
CA THR A 21 43.44 0.28 4.82
C THR A 21 41.94 0.06 4.80
N THR A 22 41.19 1.12 4.53
CA THR A 22 39.76 1.09 4.23
C THR A 22 39.53 0.11 3.09
N GLU A 23 39.21 -1.14 3.42
CA GLU A 23 38.59 -2.04 2.48
C GLU A 23 37.13 -1.63 2.33
N GLU A 24 36.89 -0.75 1.36
CA GLU A 24 35.68 -0.81 0.56
C GLU A 24 35.60 -2.20 -0.09
N ASN A 25 35.06 -3.16 0.65
CA ASN A 25 34.57 -4.39 0.07
C ASN A 25 33.06 -4.42 0.28
N ILE A 26 32.40 -3.86 -0.74
CA ILE A 26 30.99 -4.02 -1.10
C ILE A 26 30.66 -5.51 -0.99
N THR A 27 30.13 -5.92 0.16
CA THR A 27 29.58 -7.25 0.34
C THR A 27 28.15 -7.22 -0.18
N SER A 28 27.96 -7.87 -1.33
CA SER A 28 26.68 -8.17 -1.96
C SER A 28 25.78 -8.90 -0.96
N ASN A 29 24.94 -8.15 -0.26
CA ASN A 29 23.79 -8.67 0.47
C ASN A 29 22.57 -8.09 -0.23
N THR A 30 22.27 -8.61 -1.42
CA THR A 30 21.21 -8.06 -2.28
C THR A 30 19.86 -8.34 -1.64
N ASN A 31 19.42 -7.46 -0.74
CA ASN A 31 18.04 -7.39 -0.21
C ASN A 31 17.05 -6.88 -1.29
N GLY A 32 17.34 -7.15 -2.55
CA GLY A 32 16.53 -6.80 -3.70
C GLY A 32 16.00 -8.05 -4.40
N PRO A 33 15.03 -7.91 -5.31
CA PRO A 33 14.61 -9.00 -6.19
C PRO A 33 15.79 -9.50 -7.03
N GLU A 34 15.80 -10.81 -7.31
CA GLU A 34 16.94 -11.53 -7.90
C GLU A 34 17.53 -10.82 -9.12
N SER A 35 18.87 -10.67 -9.11
CA SER A 35 19.71 -10.05 -10.17
C SER A 35 19.62 -8.53 -10.35
N ILE A 36 18.84 -7.81 -9.53
CA ILE A 36 18.74 -6.34 -9.62
C ILE A 36 19.66 -5.67 -8.59
N MET A 37 20.75 -5.06 -9.08
CA MET A 37 21.79 -4.48 -8.23
C MET A 37 21.32 -3.24 -7.44
N GLU A 38 20.42 -2.44 -8.00
CA GLU A 38 19.93 -1.19 -7.41
C GLU A 38 18.44 -0.98 -7.67
N PRO A 39 17.67 -0.35 -6.77
CA PRO A 39 16.25 -0.06 -7.00
C PRO A 39 15.98 0.81 -8.23
N SER A 40 16.91 1.71 -8.58
CA SER A 40 16.88 2.54 -9.80
C SER A 40 16.83 1.72 -11.09
N ASN A 41 17.38 0.49 -11.06
CA ASN A 41 17.44 -0.45 -12.18
C ASN A 41 16.20 -1.35 -12.30
N LEU A 42 15.18 -1.16 -11.46
CA LEU A 42 13.91 -1.87 -11.61
C LEU A 42 13.28 -1.53 -12.97
N ASN A 43 13.06 -2.57 -13.77
CA ASN A 43 12.48 -2.43 -15.09
C ASN A 43 10.96 -2.18 -14.99
N LEU A 44 10.55 -0.95 -15.25
CA LEU A 44 9.14 -0.56 -15.37
C LEU A 44 8.52 -0.88 -16.75
N GLU A 45 9.33 -1.28 -17.74
CA GLU A 45 8.88 -1.44 -19.14
C GLU A 45 8.29 -2.84 -19.45
N ASN A 46 8.56 -3.84 -18.61
CA ASN A 46 7.97 -5.18 -18.70
C ASN A 46 7.06 -5.52 -17.50
N THR A 47 6.77 -4.53 -16.69
CA THR A 47 5.84 -4.64 -15.57
C THR A 47 4.71 -3.70 -15.93
N ASN A 48 3.47 -4.16 -15.83
CA ASN A 48 2.33 -3.26 -15.85
C ASN A 48 2.35 -2.44 -14.54
N SER A 49 3.41 -1.65 -14.33
CA SER A 49 3.62 -0.85 -13.13
C SER A 49 2.86 0.46 -13.31
N TYR A 50 1.83 0.66 -12.50
CA TYR A 50 0.88 1.76 -12.68
C TYR A 50 1.31 3.08 -12.03
N THR A 51 2.50 3.14 -11.42
CA THR A 51 3.06 4.36 -10.84
C THR A 51 4.22 4.92 -11.69
N LEU A 52 4.12 6.21 -12.02
CA LEU A 52 4.91 6.88 -13.05
C LEU A 52 6.32 7.36 -12.63
N SER A 53 6.93 6.82 -11.57
CA SER A 53 8.33 7.16 -11.24
C SER A 53 9.16 5.97 -10.80
N LYS A 54 10.28 5.77 -11.49
CA LYS A 54 11.37 4.91 -11.04
C LYS A 54 11.92 5.44 -9.71
N PHE A 55 12.48 4.56 -8.89
CA PHE A 55 13.28 5.00 -7.76
C PHE A 55 14.48 5.83 -8.24
N GLY A 56 14.88 6.80 -7.42
CA GLY A 56 15.97 7.72 -7.72
C GLY A 56 17.29 6.99 -7.98
N LYS A 57 18.15 7.61 -8.79
CA LYS A 57 19.47 7.07 -9.16
C LYS A 57 20.38 6.73 -7.98
N ASP A 58 20.19 7.41 -6.84
CA ASP A 58 21.01 7.26 -5.62
C ASP A 58 20.31 6.37 -4.58
N SER A 59 19.23 5.66 -4.96
CA SER A 59 18.53 4.72 -4.08
C SER A 59 19.30 3.41 -3.92
N TYR A 60 19.14 2.75 -2.78
CA TYR A 60 19.84 1.50 -2.45
C TYR A 60 18.93 0.50 -1.76
N TRP A 61 19.27 -0.79 -1.83
CA TRP A 61 18.54 -1.85 -1.13
C TRP A 61 18.80 -1.81 0.38
N ALA A 62 17.74 -1.82 1.18
CA ALA A 62 17.82 -1.71 2.63
C ALA A 62 17.12 -2.88 3.36
N ASN A 63 17.61 -3.21 4.56
CA ASN A 63 16.96 -4.19 5.46
C ASN A 63 15.73 -3.61 6.19
N TYR A 64 15.75 -2.30 6.39
CA TYR A 64 14.69 -1.48 6.98
C TYR A 64 14.82 -0.05 6.44
N ILE A 65 13.72 0.70 6.47
CA ILE A 65 13.63 2.10 6.00
C ILE A 65 12.92 2.94 7.06
N VAL A 66 13.24 4.24 7.16
CA VAL A 66 12.80 5.16 8.21
C VAL A 66 13.33 4.78 9.61
N ASP A 67 12.78 3.73 10.21
CA ASP A 67 13.27 3.10 11.45
C ASP A 67 12.71 1.68 11.58
N ARG A 68 13.30 0.89 12.49
CA ARG A 68 12.93 -0.52 12.69
C ARG A 68 11.46 -0.69 13.13
N PRO A 69 10.94 0.02 14.16
CA PRO A 69 9.53 -0.10 14.54
C PRO A 69 8.53 0.20 13.41
N THR A 70 8.81 1.21 12.60
CA THR A 70 7.97 1.61 11.46
C THR A 70 8.01 0.55 10.36
N THR A 71 9.21 0.07 10.02
CA THR A 71 9.38 -1.04 9.06
C THR A 71 8.68 -2.30 9.53
N ASP A 72 8.79 -2.66 10.82
CA ASP A 72 8.17 -3.86 11.38
C ASP A 72 6.64 -3.74 11.39
N PHE A 73 6.10 -2.54 11.66
CA PHE A 73 4.67 -2.26 11.53
C PHE A 73 4.20 -2.43 10.07
N LEU A 74 4.93 -1.88 9.10
CA LEU A 74 4.66 -2.05 7.68
C LEU A 74 4.65 -3.53 7.31
N LYS A 75 5.68 -4.30 7.68
CA LYS A 75 5.77 -5.75 7.44
C LYS A 75 4.58 -6.50 8.05
N LYS A 76 4.15 -6.11 9.26
CA LYS A 76 2.97 -6.69 9.91
C LYS A 76 1.70 -6.45 9.09
N GLN A 77 1.48 -5.22 8.62
CA GLN A 77 0.33 -4.91 7.77
C GLN A 77 0.41 -5.63 6.43
N HIS A 78 1.62 -5.75 5.85
CA HIS A 78 1.85 -6.43 4.58
C HIS A 78 1.40 -7.89 4.67
N ASN A 79 1.89 -8.61 5.67
CA ASN A 79 1.51 -10.00 5.90
C ASN A 79 0.01 -10.15 6.23
N ALA A 80 -0.56 -9.22 7.01
CA ALA A 80 -1.98 -9.24 7.35
C ALA A 80 -2.87 -8.99 6.11
N SER A 81 -2.50 -8.07 5.22
CA SER A 81 -3.22 -7.82 3.96
C SER A 81 -3.09 -9.00 3.00
N ALA A 82 -1.88 -9.57 2.85
CA ALA A 82 -1.66 -10.75 2.02
C ALA A 82 -2.52 -11.94 2.50
N THR A 83 -2.57 -12.16 3.81
CA THR A 83 -3.43 -13.20 4.43
C THR A 83 -4.90 -12.90 4.17
N PHE A 84 -5.34 -11.66 4.39
CA PHE A 84 -6.74 -11.27 4.23
C PHE A 84 -7.24 -11.44 2.80
N PHE A 85 -6.43 -11.10 1.81
CA PHE A 85 -6.76 -11.21 0.39
C PHE A 85 -6.46 -12.58 -0.22
N GLY A 86 -5.96 -13.54 0.57
CA GLY A 86 -5.65 -14.88 0.09
C GLY A 86 -4.43 -14.94 -0.85
N MET A 87 -3.49 -14.01 -0.70
CA MET A 87 -2.32 -13.87 -1.57
C MET A 87 -1.13 -14.72 -1.15
N GLY A 88 -1.20 -15.40 0.01
CA GLY A 88 -0.08 -16.19 0.53
C GLY A 88 1.14 -15.31 0.79
N ASN A 89 2.33 -15.81 0.48
CA ASN A 89 3.56 -15.03 0.63
C ASN A 89 3.76 -14.12 -0.58
N VAL A 90 3.88 -12.81 -0.33
CA VAL A 90 4.29 -11.80 -1.31
C VAL A 90 5.58 -11.21 -0.79
N PRO A 91 6.75 -11.43 -1.43
CA PRO A 91 8.00 -10.83 -0.99
C PRO A 91 7.91 -9.30 -0.94
N ILE A 92 8.58 -8.73 0.06
CA ILE A 92 8.70 -7.29 0.24
C ILE A 92 10.16 -6.88 0.33
N TYR A 93 10.52 -5.84 -0.42
CA TYR A 93 11.86 -5.25 -0.45
C TYR A 93 11.80 -3.76 -0.12
N PHE A 94 12.92 -3.18 0.29
CA PHE A 94 12.98 -1.77 0.69
C PHE A 94 14.05 -1.00 -0.07
N ALA A 95 13.66 0.14 -0.63
CA ALA A 95 14.54 1.11 -1.27
C ALA A 95 14.75 2.29 -0.31
N GLY A 96 15.99 2.46 0.16
CA GLY A 96 16.41 3.61 0.97
C GLY A 96 17.00 4.73 0.11
N GLY A 97 17.12 5.92 0.71
CA GLY A 97 17.76 7.08 0.08
C GLY A 97 16.80 7.97 -0.73
N SER A 98 17.38 8.97 -1.42
CA SER A 98 16.63 10.01 -2.10
C SER A 98 15.90 9.54 -3.37
N GLY A 99 14.74 10.11 -3.63
CA GLY A 99 13.91 9.75 -4.78
C GLY A 99 13.19 8.42 -4.59
N THR A 100 12.85 8.09 -3.34
CA THR A 100 12.12 6.87 -2.95
C THR A 100 10.69 7.17 -2.49
N PHE A 101 10.10 8.28 -2.94
CA PHE A 101 8.69 8.58 -2.71
C PHE A 101 7.80 7.74 -3.65
N ASN A 102 7.88 6.42 -3.54
CA ASN A 102 7.02 5.48 -4.26
C ASN A 102 6.94 4.11 -3.57
N ALA A 103 5.89 3.35 -3.88
CA ALA A 103 5.78 1.92 -3.61
C ALA A 103 5.31 1.24 -4.89
N LEU A 104 5.89 0.08 -5.17
CA LEU A 104 5.75 -0.57 -6.48
C LEU A 104 5.38 -2.03 -6.31
N SER A 105 4.21 -2.39 -6.80
CA SER A 105 3.78 -3.77 -6.98
C SER A 105 4.20 -4.31 -8.35
N PHE A 106 4.88 -5.45 -8.36
CA PHE A 106 5.42 -6.07 -9.58
C PHE A 106 4.66 -7.34 -9.94
N SER A 107 4.37 -7.54 -11.22
CA SER A 107 3.64 -8.72 -11.73
C SER A 107 4.37 -10.04 -11.48
N GLN A 108 5.67 -10.00 -11.19
CA GLN A 108 6.47 -11.16 -10.78
C GLN A 108 6.20 -11.60 -9.33
N GLY A 109 5.30 -10.91 -8.61
CA GLY A 109 4.78 -11.39 -7.33
C GLY A 109 5.35 -10.72 -6.08
N TYR A 110 6.03 -9.57 -6.21
CA TYR A 110 6.68 -8.87 -5.11
C TYR A 110 6.33 -7.38 -5.06
N ILE A 111 6.59 -6.75 -3.91
CA ILE A 111 6.36 -5.33 -3.67
C ILE A 111 7.65 -4.67 -3.20
N VAL A 112 7.98 -3.48 -3.72
CA VAL A 112 9.11 -2.66 -3.25
C VAL A 112 8.59 -1.39 -2.62
N TRP A 113 9.05 -1.09 -1.40
CA TRP A 113 8.69 0.10 -0.65
C TRP A 113 9.84 1.08 -0.55
N GLY A 114 9.57 2.34 -0.87
CA GLY A 114 10.53 3.42 -0.72
C GLY A 114 10.48 4.12 0.64
N GLU A 115 11.65 4.55 1.11
CA GLU A 115 11.83 5.22 2.39
C GLU A 115 11.08 6.55 2.51
N GLU A 116 11.17 7.41 1.51
CA GLU A 116 10.49 8.71 1.53
C GLU A 116 8.96 8.55 1.54
N LEU A 117 8.43 7.53 0.84
CA LEU A 117 7.00 7.23 0.88
C LEU A 117 6.58 6.78 2.29
N LEU A 118 7.33 5.86 2.89
CA LEU A 118 7.02 5.38 4.24
C LEU A 118 7.10 6.52 5.27
N ALA A 119 8.10 7.39 5.16
CA ALA A 119 8.23 8.58 6.00
C ALA A 119 7.03 9.52 5.82
N GLY A 120 6.64 9.76 4.57
CA GLY A 120 5.45 10.54 4.22
C GLY A 120 4.18 9.95 4.84
N ALA A 121 3.91 8.66 4.61
CA ALA A 121 2.74 7.96 5.14
C ALA A 121 2.72 7.97 6.67
N LYS A 122 3.86 7.75 7.33
CA LYS A 122 3.99 7.82 8.79
C LYS A 122 3.56 9.18 9.34
N GLY A 123 3.84 10.28 8.63
CA GLY A 123 3.38 11.62 8.98
C GLY A 123 1.85 11.77 9.05
N TYR A 124 1.11 10.91 8.35
CA TYR A 124 -0.37 10.84 8.38
C TYR A 124 -0.89 9.73 9.32
N GLY A 125 0.00 9.02 10.00
CA GLY A 125 -0.31 7.98 10.97
C GLY A 125 -0.37 6.56 10.40
N ASN A 126 -0.47 5.59 11.31
CA ASN A 126 -0.41 4.16 10.97
C ASN A 126 -1.50 3.68 9.99
N ALA A 127 -2.64 4.38 9.94
CA ALA A 127 -3.70 4.07 8.99
C ALA A 127 -3.27 4.31 7.54
N ALA A 128 -2.48 5.35 7.28
CA ALA A 128 -1.94 5.64 5.95
C ALA A 128 -0.98 4.54 5.47
N ILE A 129 -0.08 4.09 6.35
CA ILE A 129 0.82 2.95 6.06
C ILE A 129 -0.01 1.70 5.73
N ALA A 130 -1.00 1.37 6.58
CA ALA A 130 -1.86 0.21 6.36
C ALA A 130 -2.67 0.28 5.06
N TYR A 131 -3.11 1.48 4.66
CA TYR A 131 -3.82 1.71 3.41
C TYR A 131 -2.93 1.45 2.19
N VAL A 132 -1.74 2.06 2.14
CA VAL A 132 -0.83 1.88 1.00
C VAL A 132 -0.41 0.42 0.87
N VAL A 133 -0.17 -0.26 2.00
CA VAL A 133 0.09 -1.71 1.99
C VAL A 133 -1.03 -2.50 1.31
N ALA A 134 -2.29 -2.21 1.67
CA ALA A 134 -3.43 -2.89 1.08
C ALA A 134 -3.64 -2.51 -0.39
N HIS A 135 -3.31 -1.27 -0.77
CA HIS A 135 -3.34 -0.78 -2.15
C HIS A 135 -2.33 -1.55 -3.02
N GLU A 136 -1.07 -1.65 -2.61
CA GLU A 136 -0.06 -2.42 -3.35
C GLU A 136 -0.37 -3.93 -3.40
N MET A 137 -0.99 -4.46 -2.35
CA MET A 137 -1.48 -5.84 -2.33
C MET A 137 -2.65 -6.05 -3.30
N ALA A 138 -3.50 -5.03 -3.50
CA ALA A 138 -4.59 -5.10 -4.47
C ALA A 138 -4.06 -5.19 -5.91
N HIS A 139 -2.95 -4.52 -6.22
CA HIS A 139 -2.27 -4.74 -7.50
C HIS A 139 -1.78 -6.18 -7.67
N GLN A 140 -1.32 -6.84 -6.61
CA GLN A 140 -0.99 -8.27 -6.68
C GLN A 140 -2.22 -9.12 -7.02
N ILE A 141 -3.41 -8.77 -6.51
CA ILE A 141 -4.67 -9.44 -6.87
C ILE A 141 -4.92 -9.28 -8.38
N GLN A 142 -4.82 -8.06 -8.88
CA GLN A 142 -5.04 -7.71 -10.29
C GLN A 142 -4.03 -8.42 -11.22
N PHE A 143 -2.77 -8.57 -10.82
CA PHE A 143 -1.78 -9.32 -11.59
C PHE A 143 -2.06 -10.82 -11.64
N ARG A 144 -2.60 -11.40 -10.57
CA ARG A 144 -2.85 -12.85 -10.49
C ARG A 144 -4.17 -13.27 -11.12
N ASP A 145 -5.13 -12.36 -11.24
CA ASP A 145 -6.42 -12.64 -11.83
C ASP A 145 -6.75 -11.60 -12.90
N SER A 146 -6.46 -11.93 -14.16
CA SER A 146 -6.63 -11.04 -15.34
C SER A 146 -8.06 -10.56 -15.61
N ARG A 147 -9.02 -11.01 -14.81
CA ARG A 147 -10.43 -10.58 -14.83
C ARG A 147 -10.71 -9.47 -13.80
N ILE A 148 -9.70 -9.05 -13.03
CA ILE A 148 -9.73 -7.95 -12.06
C ILE A 148 -8.68 -6.92 -12.50
N PRO A 149 -9.04 -5.65 -12.72
CA PRO A 149 -10.39 -5.08 -12.61
C PRO A 149 -11.32 -5.60 -13.72
N SER A 150 -12.61 -5.71 -13.42
CA SER A 150 -13.68 -6.01 -14.40
C SER A 150 -14.01 -4.81 -15.31
N ASN A 151 -13.38 -3.66 -15.07
CA ASN A 151 -13.54 -2.43 -15.82
C ASN A 151 -12.22 -2.01 -16.47
N ASN A 152 -12.30 -1.29 -17.59
CA ASN A 152 -11.16 -0.98 -18.46
C ASN A 152 -10.91 0.52 -18.68
N HIS A 153 -11.51 1.42 -17.87
CA HIS A 153 -11.14 2.84 -17.94
C HIS A 153 -9.72 3.06 -17.41
N VAL A 154 -9.08 4.15 -17.85
CA VAL A 154 -7.64 4.43 -17.62
C VAL A 154 -7.21 4.36 -16.15
N SER A 155 -8.13 4.69 -15.23
CA SER A 155 -7.90 4.70 -13.78
C SER A 155 -8.54 3.54 -13.01
N ALA A 156 -9.13 2.55 -13.70
CA ALA A 156 -9.88 1.47 -13.05
C ALA A 156 -9.03 0.72 -12.04
N THR A 157 -7.80 0.39 -12.43
CA THR A 157 -6.83 -0.34 -11.61
C THR A 157 -6.52 0.36 -10.29
N GLU A 158 -6.18 1.65 -10.34
CA GLU A 158 -5.81 2.46 -9.17
C GLU A 158 -7.01 2.73 -8.26
N LEU A 159 -8.17 3.06 -8.84
CA LEU A 159 -9.38 3.32 -8.07
C LEU A 159 -9.91 2.04 -7.39
N GLU A 160 -9.82 0.89 -8.05
CA GLU A 160 -10.13 -0.37 -7.40
C GLU A 160 -9.14 -0.69 -6.27
N ALA A 161 -7.85 -0.45 -6.48
CA ALA A 161 -6.84 -0.61 -5.43
C ALA A 161 -7.11 0.32 -4.23
N ASP A 162 -7.59 1.55 -4.45
CA ASP A 162 -8.09 2.43 -3.39
C ASP A 162 -9.30 1.84 -2.66
N GLY A 163 -10.23 1.25 -3.40
CA GLY A 163 -11.37 0.51 -2.86
C GLY A 163 -10.94 -0.65 -1.97
N PHE A 164 -10.03 -1.50 -2.43
CA PHE A 164 -9.45 -2.57 -1.63
C PHE A 164 -8.74 -2.04 -0.38
N GLY A 165 -8.05 -0.91 -0.49
CA GLY A 165 -7.46 -0.20 0.64
C GLY A 165 -8.49 0.20 1.70
N GLY A 166 -9.59 0.85 1.30
CA GLY A 166 -10.69 1.19 2.21
C GLY A 166 -11.35 -0.04 2.85
N TYR A 167 -11.55 -1.09 2.05
CA TYR A 167 -12.11 -2.36 2.48
C TYR A 167 -11.22 -3.04 3.54
N TYR A 168 -9.91 -3.12 3.30
CA TYR A 168 -8.96 -3.65 4.29
C TYR A 168 -8.94 -2.83 5.57
N ILE A 169 -8.87 -1.49 5.46
CA ILE A 169 -8.85 -0.62 6.64
C ILE A 169 -10.05 -0.90 7.54
N ARG A 170 -11.26 -0.98 6.98
CA ARG A 170 -12.47 -1.26 7.77
C ARG A 170 -12.47 -2.65 8.40
N LYS A 171 -12.01 -3.68 7.68
CA LYS A 171 -12.07 -5.08 8.13
C LYS A 171 -10.98 -5.45 9.12
N LYS A 172 -9.80 -4.85 9.01
CA LYS A 172 -8.58 -5.34 9.68
C LYS A 172 -7.83 -4.27 10.47
N PHE A 173 -8.06 -2.99 10.21
CA PHE A 173 -7.32 -1.93 10.88
C PHE A 173 -8.17 -1.17 11.90
N THR A 174 -9.30 -0.58 11.47
CA THR A 174 -10.15 0.23 12.35
C THR A 174 -11.59 0.35 11.85
N SER A 175 -12.53 0.35 12.78
CA SER A 175 -13.94 0.72 12.55
C SER A 175 -14.23 2.21 12.77
N ASN A 176 -13.26 2.98 13.27
CA ASN A 176 -13.43 4.40 13.55
C ASN A 176 -13.14 5.22 12.27
N TRP A 177 -14.14 5.98 11.81
CA TRP A 177 -13.99 6.78 10.59
C TRP A 177 -12.92 7.88 10.71
N THR A 178 -12.80 8.55 11.85
CA THR A 178 -11.79 9.60 12.03
C THR A 178 -10.38 9.05 11.80
N THR A 179 -10.08 7.84 12.30
CA THR A 179 -8.82 7.15 12.03
C THR A 179 -8.71 6.69 10.58
N ALA A 180 -9.78 6.13 10.01
CA ALA A 180 -9.81 5.64 8.63
C ALA A 180 -9.60 6.78 7.61
N ALA A 181 -10.29 7.90 7.78
CA ALA A 181 -10.19 9.07 6.91
C ALA A 181 -8.77 9.66 6.90
N GLY A 182 -8.00 9.49 7.99
CA GLY A 182 -6.58 9.85 8.04
C GLY A 182 -5.73 9.06 7.03
N ALA A 183 -6.07 7.80 6.75
CA ALA A 183 -5.41 7.00 5.72
C ALA A 183 -5.60 7.60 4.32
N TYR A 184 -6.80 8.09 4.04
CA TYR A 184 -7.13 8.70 2.77
C TYR A 184 -6.39 10.03 2.56
N ARG A 185 -6.15 10.83 3.61
CA ARG A 185 -5.39 12.10 3.48
C ARG A 185 -3.99 11.90 2.88
N PHE A 186 -3.42 10.71 3.02
CA PHE A 186 -2.18 10.35 2.33
C PHE A 186 -2.42 9.99 0.86
N SER A 187 -3.45 9.20 0.53
CA SER A 187 -3.75 8.78 -0.85
C SER A 187 -3.94 9.92 -1.85
N GLN A 188 -4.48 11.07 -1.43
CA GLN A 188 -4.61 12.24 -2.30
C GLN A 188 -3.27 12.83 -2.73
N THR A 189 -2.19 12.61 -1.95
CA THR A 189 -0.84 13.02 -2.34
C THR A 189 -0.30 12.19 -3.52
N LEU A 190 -0.93 11.03 -3.77
CA LEU A 190 -0.65 10.13 -4.88
C LEU A 190 -1.59 10.37 -6.09
N ALA A 191 -2.44 11.40 -6.06
CA ALA A 191 -3.39 11.67 -7.13
C ALA A 191 -2.70 12.27 -8.37
N GLY A 192 -3.24 11.94 -9.54
CA GLY A 192 -2.82 12.52 -10.82
C GLY A 192 -3.77 13.62 -11.31
N PRO A 193 -3.40 14.32 -12.40
CA PRO A 193 -4.31 15.23 -13.08
C PRO A 193 -5.52 14.50 -13.67
N LEU A 194 -6.56 15.23 -14.09
CA LEU A 194 -7.73 14.66 -14.77
C LEU A 194 -7.31 13.85 -16.00
N GLY A 195 -7.80 12.61 -16.11
CA GLY A 195 -7.43 11.69 -17.20
C GLY A 195 -6.16 10.86 -16.94
N SER A 196 -5.49 11.07 -15.80
CA SER A 196 -4.38 10.22 -15.34
C SER A 196 -4.86 8.82 -14.94
N SER A 197 -3.98 7.82 -15.07
CA SER A 197 -4.17 6.47 -14.51
C SER A 197 -4.37 6.48 -13.00
N HIS A 198 -3.77 7.41 -12.25
CA HIS A 198 -3.94 7.53 -10.80
C HIS A 198 -5.33 8.04 -10.38
N GLY A 199 -6.09 8.61 -11.31
CA GLY A 199 -7.30 9.34 -10.99
C GLY A 199 -7.05 10.64 -10.22
N THR A 200 -8.07 11.49 -10.13
CA THR A 200 -8.00 12.74 -9.36
C THR A 200 -8.20 12.46 -7.87
N ALA A 201 -7.78 13.38 -7.00
CA ALA A 201 -7.97 13.23 -5.56
C ALA A 201 -9.44 12.92 -5.18
N PRO A 202 -10.46 13.67 -5.66
CA PRO A 202 -11.88 13.31 -5.45
C PRO A 202 -12.27 11.89 -5.88
N GLN A 203 -11.72 11.38 -6.98
CA GLN A 203 -12.00 10.03 -7.48
C GLN A 203 -11.47 8.98 -6.52
N ARG A 204 -10.20 9.10 -6.13
CA ARG A 204 -9.55 8.23 -5.13
C ARG A 204 -10.31 8.24 -3.80
N ARG A 205 -10.84 9.41 -3.41
CA ARG A 205 -11.62 9.65 -2.19
C ARG A 205 -12.90 8.86 -2.14
N SER A 206 -13.65 8.94 -3.23
CA SER A 206 -14.90 8.21 -3.37
C SER A 206 -14.65 6.71 -3.47
N ALA A 207 -13.61 6.29 -4.18
CA ALA A 207 -13.21 4.88 -4.29
C ALA A 207 -12.86 4.27 -2.93
N TYR A 208 -11.98 4.92 -2.16
CA TYR A 208 -11.64 4.51 -0.80
C TYR A 208 -12.89 4.41 0.10
N ARG A 209 -13.76 5.44 0.09
CA ARG A 209 -14.98 5.46 0.90
C ARG A 209 -15.93 4.34 0.52
N LEU A 210 -16.13 4.09 -0.78
CA LEU A 210 -16.98 2.98 -1.24
C LEU A 210 -16.44 1.62 -0.77
N GLY A 211 -15.12 1.41 -0.86
CA GLY A 211 -14.48 0.21 -0.32
C GLY A 211 -14.70 0.03 1.18
N TYR A 212 -14.60 1.12 1.95
CA TYR A 212 -14.87 1.13 3.38
C TYR A 212 -16.33 0.75 3.70
N LEU A 213 -17.30 1.31 2.97
CA LEU A 213 -18.73 1.00 3.14
C LEU A 213 -19.07 -0.44 2.75
N LEU A 214 -18.44 -0.98 1.69
CA LEU A 214 -18.56 -2.38 1.31
C LEU A 214 -18.09 -3.32 2.44
N ALA A 215 -17.08 -2.91 3.20
CA ALA A 215 -16.56 -3.70 4.32
C ALA A 215 -17.43 -3.69 5.58
N GLU A 216 -18.28 -2.68 5.78
CA GLU A 216 -19.07 -2.53 7.00
C GLU A 216 -19.99 -3.73 7.24
N ASN A 217 -20.69 -4.16 6.19
CA ASN A 217 -21.76 -5.15 6.28
C ASN A 217 -21.51 -6.35 5.35
N GLY A 218 -20.26 -6.58 4.95
CA GLY A 218 -19.91 -7.56 3.93
C GLY A 218 -18.56 -8.24 4.15
N THR A 219 -18.45 -9.48 3.69
CA THR A 219 -17.16 -10.14 3.44
C THR A 219 -17.20 -10.78 2.06
N TYR A 220 -16.47 -10.21 1.12
CA TYR A 220 -16.44 -10.63 -0.28
C TYR A 220 -15.12 -11.30 -0.64
N SER A 221 -15.19 -12.26 -1.56
CA SER A 221 -14.01 -12.67 -2.33
C SER A 221 -13.51 -11.50 -3.17
N ASN A 222 -12.27 -11.53 -3.63
CA ASN A 222 -11.69 -10.45 -4.45
C ASN A 222 -12.53 -10.17 -5.71
N ARG A 223 -13.07 -11.21 -6.35
CA ARG A 223 -13.99 -11.10 -7.51
C ARG A 223 -15.32 -10.45 -7.16
N ASN A 224 -15.93 -10.86 -6.05
CA ASN A 224 -17.20 -10.28 -5.62
C ASN A 224 -16.99 -8.83 -5.18
N PHE A 225 -15.86 -8.51 -4.57
CA PHE A 225 -15.47 -7.13 -4.26
C PHE A 225 -15.38 -6.30 -5.54
N ASP A 226 -14.56 -6.72 -6.52
CA ASP A 226 -14.40 -6.07 -7.84
C ASP A 226 -15.77 -5.77 -8.50
N SER A 227 -16.58 -6.83 -8.66
CA SER A 227 -17.87 -6.73 -9.33
C SER A 227 -18.84 -5.80 -8.59
N ASN A 228 -18.90 -5.88 -7.26
CA ASN A 228 -19.72 -4.99 -6.45
C ASN A 228 -19.19 -3.54 -6.49
N PHE A 229 -17.88 -3.35 -6.36
CA PHE A 229 -17.21 -2.06 -6.38
C PHE A 229 -17.54 -1.30 -7.67
N PHE A 230 -17.26 -1.89 -8.83
CA PHE A 230 -17.55 -1.21 -10.10
C PHE A 230 -19.04 -1.08 -10.40
N TYR A 231 -19.90 -1.98 -9.88
CA TYR A 231 -21.35 -1.82 -9.99
C TYR A 231 -21.82 -0.50 -9.37
N TYR A 232 -21.39 -0.17 -8.16
CA TYR A 232 -21.75 1.10 -7.52
C TYR A 232 -20.93 2.27 -8.05
N PHE A 233 -19.62 2.09 -8.22
CA PHE A 233 -18.72 3.16 -8.62
C PHE A 233 -19.06 3.70 -10.00
N ARG A 234 -19.12 2.84 -11.03
CA ARG A 234 -19.41 3.28 -12.39
C ARG A 234 -20.81 3.85 -12.52
N LYS A 235 -21.82 3.03 -12.18
CA LYS A 235 -23.21 3.37 -12.51
C LYS A 235 -23.78 4.51 -11.68
N TYR A 236 -23.23 4.80 -10.49
CA TYR A 236 -23.89 5.70 -9.54
C TYR A 236 -22.97 6.76 -8.95
N VAL A 237 -21.68 6.49 -8.83
CA VAL A 237 -20.70 7.52 -8.45
C VAL A 237 -20.30 8.34 -9.68
N LEU A 238 -19.85 7.69 -10.77
CA LEU A 238 -19.43 8.38 -12.00
C LEU A 238 -20.61 8.94 -12.79
N ASP A 239 -21.58 8.08 -13.15
CA ASP A 239 -22.68 8.45 -14.05
C ASP A 239 -23.75 9.35 -13.39
N GLY A 240 -23.64 9.60 -12.08
CA GLY A 240 -24.51 10.54 -11.35
C GLY A 240 -25.98 10.15 -11.31
N GLN A 241 -26.33 8.88 -11.56
CA GLN A 241 -27.71 8.39 -11.53
C GLN A 241 -28.23 8.25 -10.09
N LEU A 242 -28.29 9.36 -9.34
CA LEU A 242 -28.78 9.44 -7.97
C LEU A 242 -30.31 9.19 -7.93
N LYS A 243 -30.80 7.94 -8.10
CA LYS A 243 -32.23 7.48 -7.93
C LYS A 243 -32.46 6.06 -8.46
N LYS A 244 -33.58 5.35 -8.23
CA LYS A 244 -34.57 5.19 -7.13
C LYS A 244 -34.93 3.69 -6.97
N ASN A 245 -34.42 2.84 -7.87
CA ASN A 245 -34.73 1.41 -8.02
C ASN A 245 -33.44 0.63 -8.31
N LEU A 246 -32.38 0.89 -7.54
CA LEU A 246 -31.16 0.14 -7.71
C LEU A 246 -31.44 -1.33 -7.42
N LYS A 247 -31.23 -2.20 -8.40
CA LYS A 247 -31.35 -3.63 -8.16
C LYS A 247 -30.16 -4.07 -7.30
N LYS A 248 -30.42 -4.79 -6.22
CA LYS A 248 -29.35 -5.43 -5.45
C LYS A 248 -28.59 -6.44 -6.33
N PRO A 249 -27.25 -6.34 -6.45
CA PRO A 249 -26.44 -7.42 -6.99
C PRO A 249 -26.67 -8.75 -6.24
N GLU A 250 -26.52 -9.89 -6.91
CA GLU A 250 -26.65 -11.20 -6.25
C GLU A 250 -25.49 -11.45 -5.27
N THR A 251 -24.32 -10.92 -5.59
CA THR A 251 -23.04 -11.05 -4.86
C THR A 251 -22.93 -10.14 -3.63
N ILE A 252 -23.99 -9.41 -3.26
CA ILE A 252 -23.99 -8.53 -2.09
C ILE A 252 -25.19 -8.80 -1.19
N ASP A 253 -24.96 -8.78 0.11
CA ASP A 253 -26.01 -8.89 1.12
C ASP A 253 -26.94 -7.68 1.10
N LYS A 254 -28.19 -7.87 1.52
CA LYS A 254 -29.20 -6.80 1.51
C LYS A 254 -28.79 -5.62 2.38
N GLU A 255 -28.27 -5.89 3.56
CA GLU A 255 -27.83 -4.85 4.51
C GLU A 255 -26.67 -4.01 3.94
N ALA A 256 -25.69 -4.63 3.31
CA ALA A 256 -24.60 -3.92 2.64
C ALA A 256 -25.10 -3.08 1.45
N HIS A 257 -26.04 -3.62 0.66
CA HIS A 257 -26.66 -2.87 -0.42
C HIS A 257 -27.43 -1.64 0.08
N ASP A 258 -28.29 -1.82 1.10
CA ASP A 258 -29.07 -0.73 1.67
C ASP A 258 -28.15 0.34 2.29
N ASN A 259 -27.04 -0.07 2.93
CA ASN A 259 -26.04 0.86 3.47
C ASN A 259 -25.32 1.65 2.37
N ILE A 260 -24.93 1.02 1.26
CA ILE A 260 -24.31 1.75 0.16
C ILE A 260 -25.33 2.73 -0.46
N LEU A 261 -26.59 2.31 -0.56
CA LEU A 261 -27.67 3.16 -1.06
C LEU A 261 -27.89 4.42 -0.23
N SER A 262 -27.83 4.33 1.09
CA SER A 262 -27.95 5.50 1.97
C SER A 262 -26.80 6.49 1.80
N HIS A 263 -25.65 6.05 1.28
CA HIS A 263 -24.44 6.86 1.07
C HIS A 263 -24.18 7.24 -0.39
N LEU A 264 -25.02 6.89 -1.37
CA LEU A 264 -24.75 7.20 -2.78
C LEU A 264 -24.57 8.70 -3.05
N LYS A 265 -25.38 9.55 -2.40
CA LYS A 265 -25.25 11.00 -2.53
C LYS A 265 -23.92 11.49 -1.94
N GLU A 266 -23.54 10.98 -0.77
CA GLU A 266 -22.24 11.27 -0.15
C GLU A 266 -21.10 10.89 -1.10
N LEU A 267 -21.09 9.64 -1.60
CA LEU A 267 -20.07 9.14 -2.51
C LEU A 267 -19.95 9.99 -3.79
N HIS A 268 -21.08 10.42 -4.36
CA HIS A 268 -21.09 11.29 -5.53
C HIS A 268 -20.62 12.73 -5.20
N ASP A 269 -21.00 13.29 -4.05
CA ASP A 269 -20.54 14.61 -3.63
C ASP A 269 -19.04 14.60 -3.29
N ILE A 270 -18.51 13.48 -2.77
CA ILE A 270 -17.06 13.26 -2.62
C ILE A 270 -16.38 13.24 -3.99
N TYR A 271 -16.92 12.44 -4.94
CA TYR A 271 -16.38 12.29 -6.28
C TYR A 271 -16.35 13.60 -7.06
N THR A 272 -17.41 14.40 -6.96
CA THR A 272 -17.51 15.72 -7.62
C THR A 272 -16.73 16.81 -6.90
N GLY A 273 -16.08 16.49 -5.77
CA GLY A 273 -15.27 17.44 -5.01
C GLY A 273 -16.08 18.45 -4.20
N LYS A 274 -17.40 18.26 -4.04
CA LYS A 274 -18.25 19.13 -3.21
C LYS A 274 -17.98 18.96 -1.71
N ILE A 275 -17.57 17.76 -1.30
CA ILE A 275 -17.15 17.52 0.09
C ILE A 275 -15.71 18.01 0.27
N SER A 276 -15.54 19.01 1.14
CA SER A 276 -14.22 19.52 1.54
C SER A 276 -13.42 18.47 2.30
N GLU A 277 -12.10 18.68 2.46
CA GLU A 277 -11.27 17.78 3.27
C GLU A 277 -11.78 17.69 4.71
N LYS A 278 -12.17 18.84 5.30
CA LYS A 278 -12.70 18.87 6.67
C LYS A 278 -14.01 18.09 6.80
N GLU A 279 -14.93 18.23 5.84
CA GLU A 279 -16.18 17.47 5.87
C GLU A 279 -15.92 15.97 5.69
N PHE A 280 -15.01 15.59 4.79
CA PHE A 280 -14.64 14.19 4.58
C PHE A 280 -14.11 13.53 5.86
N MET A 281 -13.28 14.24 6.62
CA MET A 281 -12.76 13.75 7.91
C MET A 281 -13.85 13.53 8.96
N ASN A 282 -15.04 14.11 8.79
CA ASN A 282 -16.12 14.13 9.78
C ASN A 282 -17.40 13.43 9.29
N LEU A 283 -17.38 12.64 8.20
CA LEU A 283 -18.60 12.05 7.60
C LEU A 283 -19.45 11.18 8.55
N ASN A 284 -18.88 10.68 9.65
CA ASN A 284 -19.57 9.86 10.64
C ASN A 284 -19.48 10.44 12.07
N ASN A 285 -19.16 11.74 12.22
CA ASN A 285 -19.10 12.43 13.51
C ASN A 285 -20.39 13.20 13.81
#